data_AF-A0A9Q9HUD8-F1
#
_entry.id   AF-A0A9Q9HUD8-F1
#
_cell.length_a   1.000
_cell.length_b   1.000
_cell.length_c   1.000
_cell.angle_alpha   90.00
_cell.angle_beta   90.00
_cell.angle_gamma   90.00
#
_symmetry.space_group_name_H-M   'P 1'
#
loop_
_entity.id
_entity.type
_entity.pdbx_description
1 polymer ?
#
loop_
_entity_poly.entity_id
_entity_poly.type
_entity_poly.pdbx_seq_one_letter_code
_entity_poly.pdbx_strand_id
1 'polypeptide(L)' 'MKRFENEVLSFVVNGPKDFDAMQVKLKEWGHEGFEIVSVVHQFNPDNTYTAFLKREFYDDET' A
#
# COMPACT_ATOMS: atom_id res chain seq x y z
N MET A 1 -11.08 -21.89 2.57
CA MET A 1 -10.43 -21.21 3.72
C MET A 1 -10.08 -19.79 3.30
N LYS A 2 -10.27 -18.74 4.13
CA LYS A 2 -9.89 -17.37 3.75
C LYS A 2 -8.36 -17.27 3.60
N ARG A 3 -7.88 -16.76 2.47
CA ARG A 3 -6.46 -16.45 2.24
C ARG A 3 -6.27 -14.96 1.99
N PHE A 4 -5.08 -14.47 2.30
CA PHE A 4 -4.71 -13.08 2.14
C PHE A 4 -3.47 -12.97 1.26
N GLU A 5 -3.57 -12.14 0.24
CA GLU A 5 -2.43 -11.59 -0.48
C GLU A 5 -1.96 -10.36 0.28
N ASN A 6 -0.65 -10.20 0.47
CA ASN A 6 -0.08 -9.08 1.21
C ASN A 6 0.93 -8.36 0.32
N GLU A 7 0.90 -7.03 0.34
CA GLU A 7 1.81 -6.22 -0.45
C GLU A 7 2.38 -5.04 0.33
N VAL A 8 3.54 -4.55 -0.12
CA VAL A 8 4.28 -3.46 0.52
C VAL A 8 4.62 -2.40 -0.50
N LEU A 9 4.17 -1.16 -0.25
CA LEU A 9 4.47 -0.01 -1.08
C LEU A 9 5.34 0.98 -0.31
N SER A 10 6.43 1.43 -0.91
CA SER A 10 7.33 2.45 -0.34
C SER A 10 7.30 3.71 -1.20
N PHE A 11 7.14 4.86 -0.53
CA PHE A 11 7.02 6.16 -1.16
C PHE A 11 8.03 7.12 -0.55
N VAL A 12 8.92 7.66 -1.37
CA VAL A 12 9.75 8.81 -1.02
C VAL A 12 8.94 10.07 -1.30
N VAL A 13 8.67 10.88 -0.27
CA VAL A 13 7.78 12.05 -0.38
C VAL A 13 8.56 13.32 -0.04
N ASN A 14 9.02 14.03 -1.07
CA ASN A 14 9.80 15.26 -0.93
C ASN A 14 8.96 16.54 -1.08
N GLY A 15 7.68 16.41 -1.41
CA GLY A 15 6.77 17.54 -1.55
C GLY A 15 5.35 17.17 -1.96
N PRO A 16 4.48 18.17 -2.21
CA PRO A 16 3.06 17.94 -2.49
C PRO A 16 2.80 17.01 -3.68
N LYS A 17 3.60 17.13 -4.75
CA LYS A 17 3.45 16.28 -5.94
C LYS A 17 3.67 14.79 -5.64
N ASP A 18 4.67 14.48 -4.84
CA ASP A 18 4.97 13.09 -4.47
C ASP A 18 3.90 12.53 -3.53
N PHE A 19 3.36 13.39 -2.67
CA PHE A 19 2.23 13.04 -1.80
C PHE A 19 0.97 12.75 -2.61
N ASP A 20 0.65 13.58 -3.61
CA ASP A 20 -0.46 13.34 -4.53
C ASP A 20 -0.27 12.03 -5.31
N ALA A 21 0.95 11.76 -5.78
CA ALA A 21 1.27 10.50 -6.47
C ALA A 21 1.09 9.28 -5.56
N MET A 22 1.51 9.37 -4.28
CA MET A 22 1.25 8.35 -3.27
C MET A 22 -0.26 8.13 -3.08
N GLN A 23 -1.06 9.20 -2.98
CA GLN A 23 -2.51 9.09 -2.84
C GLN A 23 -3.17 8.41 -4.04
N VAL A 24 -2.75 8.76 -5.26
CA VAL A 24 -3.24 8.10 -6.48
C VAL A 24 -2.92 6.63 -6.44
N LYS A 25 -1.67 6.27 -6.10
CA LYS A 25 -1.26 4.87 -6.06
C LYS A 25 -2.03 4.05 -5.03
N LEU A 26 -2.23 4.59 -3.83
CA LEU A 26 -3.00 3.91 -2.79
C LEU A 26 -4.48 3.72 -3.20
N LYS A 27 -5.06 4.68 -3.94
CA LYS A 27 -6.42 4.53 -4.49
C LYS A 27 -6.51 3.46 -5.57
N GLU A 28 -5.53 3.37 -6.46
CA GLU A 28 -5.46 2.30 -7.47
C GLU A 28 -5.50 0.92 -6.80
N TRP A 29 -4.64 0.71 -5.79
CA TRP A 29 -4.59 -0.54 -5.02
C TRP A 29 -5.89 -0.79 -4.25
N GLY A 30 -6.51 0.26 -3.69
CA GLY A 30 -7.84 0.18 -3.09
C GLY A 30 -8.91 -0.31 -4.06
N HIS A 31 -8.90 0.16 -5.32
CA HIS A 31 -9.80 -0.31 -6.37
C HIS A 31 -9.55 -1.78 -6.77
N GLU A 32 -8.32 -2.26 -6.63
CA GLU A 32 -7.97 -3.68 -6.82
C GLU A 32 -8.38 -4.56 -5.63
N GLY A 33 -8.96 -3.99 -4.57
CA GLY A 33 -9.45 -4.71 -3.40
C GLY A 33 -8.41 -4.85 -2.28
N PHE A 34 -7.31 -4.11 -2.34
CA PHE A 34 -6.35 -4.05 -1.24
C PHE A 34 -6.78 -3.04 -0.18
N GLU A 35 -6.64 -3.44 1.08
CA GLU A 35 -6.85 -2.64 2.26
C GLU A 35 -5.51 -2.30 2.91
N ILE A 36 -5.35 -1.06 3.39
CA ILE A 36 -4.18 -0.67 4.17
C ILE A 36 -4.30 -1.26 5.58
N VAL A 37 -3.30 -2.04 5.98
CA VAL A 37 -3.16 -2.63 7.32
C VAL A 37 -2.40 -1.69 8.25
N SER A 38 -1.32 -1.10 7.75
CA SER A 38 -0.46 -0.20 8.52
C SER A 38 0.31 0.74 7.60
N VAL A 39 0.66 1.90 8.13
CA VAL A 39 1.58 2.84 7.48
C VAL A 39 2.67 3.19 8.48
N VAL A 40 3.92 3.02 8.05
CA VAL A 40 5.09 3.40 8.82
C VAL A 40 5.77 4.58 8.12
N HIS A 41 5.96 5.65 8.87
CA HIS A 41 6.77 6.77 8.44
C HIS A 41 8.18 6.61 9.00
N GLN A 42 9.17 6.60 8.12
CA GLN A 42 10.57 6.57 8.48
C GLN A 42 11.14 7.98 8.37
N PHE A 43 11.59 8.52 9.50
CA PHE A 43 12.40 9.74 9.54
C PHE A 43 13.83 9.40 9.07
N ASN A 44 13.96 9.13 7.78
CA ASN A 44 15.23 9.03 7.06
C ASN A 44 15.44 10.31 6.23
N PRO A 45 16.63 10.54 5.65
CA PRO A 45 16.90 11.72 4.83
C PRO A 45 15.89 11.92 3.68
N ASP A 46 15.29 10.84 3.19
CA ASP A 46 14.40 10.82 2.04
C ASP A 46 12.89 10.78 2.42
N ASN A 47 12.55 11.06 3.67
CA ASN A 47 11.15 11.16 4.17
C ASN A 47 10.23 10.04 3.63
N THR A 48 10.54 8.78 3.95
CA THR A 48 9.90 7.61 3.34
C THR A 48 8.66 7.13 4.11
N TYR A 49 7.57 6.87 3.38
CA TYR A 49 6.37 6.21 3.89
C TYR A 49 6.28 4.78 3.34
N THR A 50 6.09 3.80 4.22
CA THR A 50 5.85 2.40 3.85
C THR A 50 4.42 2.02 4.22
N ALA A 51 3.61 1.66 3.23
CA ALA A 51 2.26 1.14 3.42
C ALA A 51 2.26 -0.38 3.28
N PHE A 52 1.65 -1.07 4.25
CA PHE A 52 1.40 -2.50 4.23
C PHE A 52 -0.05 -2.73 3.86
N LEU A 53 -0.29 -3.53 2.84
CA LEU A 53 -1.61 -3.79 2.29
C LEU A 53 -1.95 -5.28 2.34
N LYS A 54 -3.25 -5.58 2.39
CA LYS A 54 -3.78 -6.95 2.27
C LYS A 54 -5.00 -6.98 1.36
N ARG A 55 -5.24 -8.10 0.68
CA ARG A 55 -6.46 -8.40 -0.06
C ARG A 55 -6.93 -9.81 0.26
N GLU A 56 -8.23 -9.99 0.53
CA GLU A 56 -8.81 -11.33 0.63
C GLU A 56 -8.90 -11.96 -0.76
N PHE A 57 -8.49 -13.22 -0.89
CA PHE A 57 -8.74 -14.02 -2.10
C PHE A 57 -9.23 -15.42 -1.74
N TYR A 58 -9.97 -16.01 -2.67
CA TYR A 58 -10.42 -17.39 -2.59
C TYR A 58 -9.51 -18.22 -3.49
N ASP A 59 -8.88 -19.25 -2.91
CA ASP A 59 -8.29 -20.32 -3.69
C ASP A 59 -9.49 -21.08 -4.28
N ASP A 60 -9.75 -20.94 -5.58
CA ASP A 60 -10.67 -21.84 -6.25
C ASP A 60 -10.04 -23.23 -6.16
N GLU A 61 -10.55 -24.07 -5.25
CA GLU A 61 -10.15 -25.47 -5.12
C GLU A 61 -10.35 -26.12 -6.51
N THR A 62 -9.23 -26.45 -7.17
CA THR A 62 -9.20 -27.28 -8.38
C THR A 62 -9.03 -28.74 -8.02
#